data_AF-A0A7J6WT01-F1
#
_entry.id   AF-A0A7J6WT01-F1
#
_cell.length_a   1.000
_cell.length_b   1.000
_cell.length_c   1.000
_cell.angle_alpha   90.00
_cell.angle_beta   90.00
_cell.angle_gamma   90.00
#
_symmetry.space_group_name_H-M   'P 1'
#
loop_
_entity.id
_entity.type
_entity.pdbx_description
1 polymer ?
#
loop_
_entity_poly.entity_id
_entity_poly.type
_entity_poly.pdbx_seq_one_letter_code
_entity_poly.pdbx_strand_id
1 'polypeptide(L)'
;MIITKEIILFFLHQENYKQLNEALSESGHSWTALTLKLCTALDTADKLIQSANSDAKSLSEKVDVLQNIVRRGNSAVKQVKVINGAANIEKRSSAGC
;
A
#
# COMPACT_ATOMS: atom_id res chain seq x y z
N MET A 1 1.06 -12.21 1.08
CA MET A 1 1.37 -12.39 2.52
C MET A 1 0.64 -11.40 3.43
N ILE A 2 0.32 -10.17 2.98
CA ILE A 2 -0.45 -9.19 3.79
C ILE A 2 -1.92 -9.62 3.97
N ILE A 3 -2.60 -10.01 2.87
CA ILE A 3 -4.00 -10.46 2.91
C ILE A 3 -4.22 -11.66 3.84
N THR A 4 -3.24 -12.56 3.93
CA THR A 4 -3.33 -13.76 4.77
C THR A 4 -3.32 -13.43 6.27
N LYS A 5 -2.57 -12.39 6.68
CA LYS A 5 -2.47 -11.99 8.09
C LYS A 5 -3.72 -11.26 8.58
N GLU A 6 -4.32 -10.42 7.74
CA GLU A 6 -5.53 -9.68 8.10
C GLU A 6 -6.77 -10.60 8.22
N ILE A 7 -6.91 -11.56 7.31
CA ILE A 7 -8.01 -12.54 7.38
C ILE A 7 -7.91 -13.39 8.65
N ILE A 8 -6.72 -13.86 9.01
CA ILE A 8 -6.50 -14.65 10.23
C ILE A 8 -6.83 -13.84 11.47
N LEU A 9 -6.44 -12.56 11.50
CA LEU A 9 -6.69 -11.68 12.64
C LEU A 9 -8.18 -11.36 12.81
N PHE A 10 -8.91 -11.17 11.72
CA PHE A 10 -10.36 -11.00 11.72
C PHE A 10 -11.06 -12.22 12.34
N PHE A 11 -10.70 -13.44 11.91
CA PHE A 11 -11.26 -14.67 12.48
C PHE A 11 -10.94 -14.82 13.97
N LEU A 12 -9.70 -14.51 14.39
CA LEU A 12 -9.29 -14.53 15.79
C LEU A 12 -10.09 -13.54 16.66
N HIS A 13 -10.36 -12.35 16.14
CA HIS A 13 -11.15 -11.35 16.85
C HIS A 13 -12.60 -11.81 17.02
N GLN A 14 -13.22 -12.29 15.94
CA GLN A 14 -14.59 -12.78 15.95
C GLN A 14 -14.78 -13.97 16.90
N GLU A 15 -13.83 -14.92 16.89
CA GLU A 15 -13.86 -16.09 17.76
C GLU A 15 -13.69 -15.71 19.23
N ASN A 16 -12.72 -14.84 19.56
CA ASN A 16 -12.53 -14.36 20.93
C ASN A 16 -13.75 -13.59 21.47
N TYR A 17 -14.39 -12.77 20.63
CA TYR A 17 -15.58 -12.03 20.99
C TYR A 17 -16.77 -12.96 21.27
N LYS A 18 -16.94 -14.01 20.47
CA LYS A 18 -17.96 -15.03 20.67
C LYS A 18 -17.77 -15.77 22.00
N GLN A 19 -16.55 -16.25 22.26
CA GLN A 19 -16.22 -16.94 23.52
C GLN A 19 -16.41 -16.04 24.74
N LEU A 20 -16.09 -14.74 24.63
CA LEU A 20 -16.32 -13.79 25.71
C LEU A 20 -17.81 -13.61 26.02
N ASN A 21 -18.67 -13.50 25.00
CA ASN A 21 -20.11 -13.39 25.22
C ASN A 21 -20.70 -14.63 25.89
N GLU A 22 -20.24 -15.83 25.50
CA GLU A 22 -20.62 -17.08 26.15
C GLU A 22 -20.19 -17.10 27.62
N ALA A 23 -18.93 -16.74 27.92
CA ALA A 23 -18.42 -16.68 29.28
C ALA A 23 -19.09 -15.61 30.18
N LEU A 24 -19.56 -14.50 29.60
CA LEU A 24 -20.32 -13.47 30.32
C LEU A 24 -21.76 -13.91 30.62
N SER A 25 -22.30 -14.86 29.87
CA SER A 25 -23.62 -15.46 30.14
C SER A 25 -23.58 -16.53 31.23
N GLU A 26 -22.39 -17.04 31.54
CA GLU A 26 -22.13 -18.02 32.60
C GLU A 26 -21.68 -17.31 33.89
N SER A 27 -21.94 -17.90 35.06
CA SER A 27 -21.60 -17.32 36.37
C SER A 27 -20.12 -17.42 36.76
N GLY A 28 -19.25 -17.79 35.82
CA GLY A 28 -17.82 -18.03 36.03
C GLY A 28 -16.92 -16.79 35.86
N HIS A 29 -15.62 -16.95 36.11
CA HIS A 29 -14.61 -15.89 35.96
C HIS A 29 -13.79 -15.97 34.66
N SER A 30 -14.12 -16.90 33.76
CA SER A 30 -13.46 -17.12 32.47
C SER A 30 -13.48 -15.87 31.57
N TRP A 31 -14.46 -14.97 31.75
CA TRP A 31 -14.57 -13.72 31.03
C TRP A 31 -13.32 -12.83 31.19
N THR A 32 -12.66 -12.83 32.35
CA THR A 32 -11.47 -11.98 32.59
C THR A 32 -10.31 -12.34 31.66
N ALA A 33 -10.02 -13.64 31.52
CA ALA A 33 -8.99 -14.14 30.61
C ALA A 33 -9.36 -13.91 29.13
N LEU A 34 -10.65 -14.03 28.79
CA LEU A 34 -11.16 -13.79 27.45
C LEU A 34 -11.13 -12.31 27.06
N THR A 35 -11.46 -11.40 27.99
CA THR A 35 -11.30 -9.95 27.79
C THR A 35 -9.84 -9.61 27.53
N LEU A 36 -8.89 -10.16 28.28
CA LEU A 36 -7.46 -9.92 28.05
C LEU A 36 -7.00 -10.42 26.66
N LYS A 37 -7.46 -11.61 26.23
CA LYS A 37 -7.20 -12.13 24.88
C LYS A 37 -7.75 -11.19 23.80
N LEU A 38 -8.98 -10.69 23.97
CA LEU A 38 -9.59 -9.76 23.03
C LEU A 38 -8.81 -8.44 22.95
N CYS A 39 -8.41 -7.87 24.08
CA CYS A 39 -7.58 -6.66 24.13
C CYS A 39 -6.23 -6.86 23.45
N THR A 40 -5.58 -8.02 23.65
CA THR A 40 -4.30 -8.35 23.00
C THR A 40 -4.46 -8.49 21.49
N ALA A 41 -5.55 -9.11 21.02
CA ALA A 41 -5.86 -9.23 19.61
C ALA A 41 -6.11 -7.84 18.97
N LEU A 42 -6.81 -6.95 19.68
CA LEU A 42 -7.05 -5.57 19.24
C LEU A 42 -5.76 -4.74 19.14
N ASP A 43 -4.89 -4.82 20.15
CA ASP A 43 -3.57 -4.15 20.13
C ASP A 43 -2.69 -4.67 18.98
N THR A 44 -2.74 -5.98 18.72
CA THR A 44 -2.05 -6.57 17.57
C THR A 44 -2.61 -6.05 16.24
N ALA A 45 -3.93 -5.88 16.13
CA ALA A 45 -4.58 -5.33 14.94
C ALA A 45 -4.21 -3.87 14.69
N ASP A 46 -4.22 -3.05 15.74
CA ASP A 46 -3.80 -1.66 15.67
C ASP A 46 -2.35 -1.53 15.16
N LYS A 47 -1.41 -2.30 15.74
CA LYS A 47 -0.02 -2.35 15.29
C LYS A 47 0.13 -2.79 13.83
N LEU A 48 -0.67 -3.77 13.39
CA LEU A 48 -0.64 -4.24 12.02
C LEU A 48 -1.11 -3.16 11.04
N ILE A 49 -2.21 -2.46 11.36
CA ILE A 49 -2.75 -1.35 10.56
C ILE A 49 -1.72 -0.21 10.49
N GLN A 50 -1.09 0.14 11.61
CA GLN A 50 -0.06 1.18 11.64
C GLN A 50 1.14 0.83 10.75
N SER A 51 1.63 -0.42 10.83
CA SER A 51 2.71 -0.91 9.96
C SER A 51 2.30 -0.87 8.49
N ALA A 52 1.11 -1.37 8.15
CA ALA A 52 0.62 -1.41 6.77
C ALA A 52 0.46 -0.01 6.19
N ASN A 53 -0.05 0.95 6.98
CA ASN A 53 -0.16 2.35 6.57
C ASN A 53 1.21 2.99 6.34
N SER A 54 2.19 2.70 7.20
CA SER A 54 3.57 3.19 7.04
C SER A 54 4.20 2.64 5.75
N ASP A 55 4.05 1.33 5.50
CA ASP A 55 4.55 0.66 4.30
C ASP A 55 3.88 1.21 3.03
N ALA A 56 2.56 1.39 3.06
CA ALA A 56 1.79 1.95 1.95
C ALA A 56 2.22 3.40 1.64
N LYS A 57 2.46 4.21 2.67
CA LYS A 57 2.98 5.58 2.51
C LYS A 57 4.37 5.59 1.87
N SER A 58 5.30 4.79 2.39
CA SER A 58 6.66 4.64 1.84
C SER A 58 6.63 4.18 0.37
N LEU A 59 5.76 3.24 0.04
CA LEU A 59 5.55 2.79 -1.33
C LEU A 59 5.01 3.91 -2.22
N SER A 60 4.01 4.67 -1.74
CA SER A 60 3.44 5.80 -2.46
C SER A 60 4.48 6.88 -2.79
N GLU A 61 5.35 7.22 -1.82
CA GLU A 61 6.45 8.16 -2.01
C GLU A 61 7.43 7.68 -3.10
N LYS A 62 7.76 6.37 -3.12
CA LYS A 62 8.61 5.80 -4.17
C LYS A 62 7.95 5.82 -5.54
N VAL A 63 6.64 5.58 -5.62
CA VAL A 63 5.87 5.65 -6.87
C VAL A 63 5.86 7.08 -7.41
N ASP A 64 5.71 8.10 -6.55
CA ASP A 64 5.76 9.51 -6.97
C ASP A 64 7.13 9.89 -7.58
N VAL A 65 8.22 9.44 -6.94
CA VAL A 65 9.58 9.62 -7.47
C VAL A 65 9.72 8.99 -8.86
N LEU A 66 9.23 7.76 -9.05
CA LEU A 66 9.26 7.09 -10.35
C LEU A 66 8.43 7.82 -11.40
N GLN A 67 7.23 8.31 -11.06
CA GLN A 67 6.40 9.10 -11.98
C GLN A 67 7.12 10.36 -12.45
N ASN A 68 7.83 11.04 -11.53
CA ASN A 68 8.64 12.22 -11.88
C ASN A 68 9.81 11.88 -12.82
N ILE A 69 10.47 10.75 -12.61
CA ILE A 69 11.54 10.27 -13.51
C ILE A 69 10.96 9.97 -14.91
N VAL A 70 9.84 9.26 -15.00
CA VAL A 70 9.17 8.95 -16.27
C VAL A 70 8.76 10.22 -17.00
N ARG A 71 8.18 11.20 -16.31
CA ARG A 71 7.81 12.51 -16.89
C ARG A 71 9.02 13.22 -17.50
N ARG A 72 10.16 13.23 -16.80
CA ARG A 72 11.42 13.81 -17.30
C ARG A 72 11.94 13.07 -18.52
N GLY A 73 11.93 11.73 -18.48
CA GLY A 73 12.30 10.88 -19.62
C GLY A 73 11.45 11.17 -20.85
N ASN A 74 10.13 11.26 -20.69
CA ASN A 74 9.22 11.58 -21.79
C ASN A 74 9.46 12.98 -22.38
N SER A 75 9.78 13.96 -21.54
CA SER A 75 10.13 15.31 -22.00
C SER A 75 11.43 15.30 -22.83
N ALA A 76 12.46 14.59 -22.39
CA ALA A 76 13.72 14.45 -23.13
C ALA A 76 13.50 13.76 -24.49
N VAL A 77 12.72 12.67 -24.53
CA VAL A 77 12.36 11.99 -25.78
C VAL A 77 11.61 12.92 -26.73
N LYS A 78 10.68 13.73 -26.22
CA LYS A 78 9.94 14.71 -27.03
C LYS A 78 10.87 15.76 -27.63
N GLN A 79 11.83 16.27 -26.85
CA GLN A 79 12.83 17.24 -27.34
C GLN A 79 13.73 16.65 -28.44
N VAL A 80 14.22 15.43 -28.26
CA VAL A 80 15.03 14.73 -29.29
C VAL A 80 14.23 14.56 -30.59
N LYS A 81 12.95 14.20 -30.51
CA LYS A 81 12.09 14.09 -31.69
C LYS A 81 11.94 15.42 -32.43
N VAL A 82 11.82 16.54 -31.72
CA VAL A 82 11.73 17.88 -32.32
C VAL A 82 13.03 18.24 -33.05
N ILE A 83 14.19 18.04 -32.40
CA ILE A 83 15.51 18.32 -33.00
C ILE A 83 15.72 17.46 -34.26
N ASN A 84 15.43 16.16 -34.18
CA ASN A 84 15.60 15.26 -35.32
C ASN A 84 14.64 15.58 -36.48
N GLY A 85 13.43 16.04 -36.17
CA GLY A 85 12.48 16.56 -37.16
C GLY A 85 13.01 17.82 -37.86
N ALA A 86 13.54 18.78 -37.10
CA ALA A 86 14.12 20.01 -37.64
C ALA A 86 15.35 19.75 -38.52
N ALA A 87 16.28 18.90 -38.07
CA ALA A 87 17.48 18.54 -38.82
C ALA A 87 17.16 17.86 -40.18
N ASN A 88 16.08 17.07 -40.24
CA ASN A 88 15.65 16.45 -41.50
C ASN A 88 15.02 17.45 -42.49
N ILE A 89 14.38 18.52 -42.01
CA ILE A 89 13.84 19.60 -42.86
C ILE A 89 14.99 20.41 -43.48
N GLU A 90 16.00 20.73 -42.67
CA GLU A 90 17.17 21.51 -43.10
C GLU A 90 18.03 20.77 -44.13
N LYS A 91 18.23 19.46 -43.95
CA LYS A 91 18.90 18.61 -44.95
C LYS A 91 18.16 18.55 -46.29
N ARG A 92 16.81 18.53 -46.27
CA ARG A 92 16.00 18.47 -47.50
C ARG A 92 15.99 19.81 -48.23
N SER A 93 16.05 20.92 -47.50
CA SER A 93 16.25 22.28 -48.04
C SER A 93 17.61 22.45 -48.71
N SER A 94 18.65 21.80 -48.19
CA SER A 94 20.03 21.95 -48.72
C SER A 94 20.35 20.99 -49.87
N ALA A 95 19.57 19.92 -50.05
CA ALA A 95 19.72 18.97 -51.17
C ALA A 95 18.89 19.35 -52.41
N GLY A 96 18.12 20.44 -52.34
CA GLY A 96 17.26 20.94 -53.43
C GLY A 96 17.86 22.10 -54.23
N CYS A 97 19.15 22.41 -54.05
CA CYS A 97 19.89 23.40 -54.84
C CYS A 97 20.87 22.71 -55.78
#